data_AF-A0A917EN89-F1
#
_entry.id   AF-A0A917EN89-F1
#
_cell.length_a   1.000
_cell.length_b   1.000
_cell.length_c   1.000
_cell.angle_alpha   90.00
_cell.angle_beta   90.00
_cell.angle_gamma   90.00
#
_symmetry.space_group_name_H-M   'P 1'
#
loop_
_entity.id
_entity.type
_entity.pdbx_description
1 polymer ?
#
loop_
_entity_poly.entity_id
_entity_poly.type
_entity_poly.pdbx_seq_one_letter_code
_entity_poly.pdbx_strand_id
1 'polypeptide(L)'
;MLSIIIPHFNQHAALAVLLQDLAPQARRLGAEIIVVDNGSERLPSEEVAPFPGVRLELQPEPGPGPARNMGAALSKGDRLVFIDADCRPAPDWLDRIDLGLSNAEILGGDVRILLDDPQHPTIWEAYEAEFAYRMEHYIRDQGFSGTGNLAMRRVVFAEVGPFAGIALAEDRDWGQRATALGYTFTWSPDMVAYHPARGSFGELARKWDRMISHDAVGTNRLLWFAKAVVLLVSPIWALPRILRSPRIPGGLRGKWRALQGLIAIRAYRSWSMLRHFPGRTDPMAAKRWRTRH
;
A
#
# COMPACT_ATOMS: atom_id res chain seq x y z
N MET A 1 24.21 -1.98 6.53
CA MET A 1 23.43 -1.02 7.32
C MET A 1 22.13 -0.75 6.61
N LEU A 2 21.01 -0.79 7.32
CA LEU A 2 19.68 -0.47 6.77
C LEU A 2 19.44 1.04 6.83
N SER A 3 18.81 1.58 5.79
CA SER A 3 18.28 2.95 5.77
C SER A 3 16.79 2.92 5.54
N ILE A 4 16.02 3.28 6.56
CA ILE A 4 14.56 3.31 6.50
C ILE A 4 14.11 4.69 6.03
N ILE A 5 13.34 4.70 4.96
CA ILE A 5 12.86 5.89 4.26
C ILE A 5 11.35 5.95 4.41
N ILE A 6 10.87 7.04 5.00
CA ILE A 6 9.46 7.25 5.34
C ILE A 6 8.97 8.50 4.62
N PRO A 7 8.24 8.38 3.50
CA PRO A 7 7.53 9.52 2.93
C PRO A 7 6.38 9.93 3.87
N HIS A 8 6.26 11.22 4.15
CA HIS A 8 5.23 11.77 5.03
C HIS A 8 4.48 12.91 4.36
N PHE A 9 3.15 12.92 4.47
CA PHE A 9 2.32 14.05 4.05
C PHE A 9 1.05 14.14 4.92
N ASN A 10 0.94 15.17 5.75
CA ASN A 10 -0.22 15.45 6.62
C ASN A 10 -0.68 14.27 7.50
N GLN A 11 0.25 13.39 7.92
CA GLN A 11 -0.02 12.18 8.71
C GLN A 11 0.67 12.22 10.08
N HIS A 12 0.66 13.37 10.73
CA HIS A 12 1.33 13.64 12.01
C HIS A 12 1.13 12.54 13.07
N ALA A 13 -0.13 12.25 13.43
CA ALA A 13 -0.42 11.25 14.46
C ALA A 13 0.06 9.85 14.07
N ALA A 14 -0.05 9.49 12.80
CA ALA A 14 0.37 8.18 12.32
C ALA A 14 1.90 8.05 12.31
N LEU A 15 2.62 9.09 11.88
CA LEU A 15 4.08 9.16 11.91
C LEU A 15 4.62 9.03 13.33
N ALA A 16 4.04 9.75 14.31
CA ALA A 16 4.46 9.65 15.70
C ALA A 16 4.39 8.21 16.21
N VAL A 17 3.31 7.51 15.88
CA VAL A 17 3.09 6.12 16.28
C VAL A 17 4.01 5.15 15.52
N LEU A 18 4.23 5.35 14.22
CA LEU A 18 5.22 4.58 13.44
C LEU A 18 6.62 4.70 14.06
N LEU A 19 7.05 5.91 14.43
CA LEU A 19 8.37 6.12 15.03
C LEU A 19 8.49 5.45 16.42
N GLN A 20 7.41 5.38 17.20
CA GLN A 20 7.39 4.64 18.46
C GLN A 20 7.68 3.14 18.26
N ASP A 21 7.10 2.53 17.23
CA ASP A 21 7.32 1.11 16.91
C ASP A 21 8.68 0.84 16.28
N LEU A 22 9.13 1.75 15.40
CA LEU A 22 10.28 1.53 14.54
C LEU A 22 11.62 1.94 15.17
N ALA A 23 11.65 3.04 15.93
CA ALA A 23 12.90 3.58 16.49
C ALA A 23 13.64 2.57 17.40
N PRO A 24 12.96 1.77 18.26
CA PRO A 24 13.64 0.73 19.04
C PRO A 24 14.29 -0.34 18.16
N GLN A 25 13.62 -0.77 17.09
CA GLN A 25 14.16 -1.75 16.14
C GLN A 25 15.39 -1.18 15.39
N ALA A 26 15.28 0.05 14.90
CA ALA A 26 16.36 0.71 14.18
C ALA A 26 17.60 0.90 15.05
N ARG A 27 17.42 1.36 16.29
CA ARG A 27 18.52 1.50 17.27
C ARG A 27 19.24 0.18 17.51
N ARG A 28 18.49 -0.91 17.68
CA ARG A 28 19.04 -2.24 17.95
C ARG A 28 19.91 -2.77 16.80
N LEU A 29 19.56 -2.48 15.55
CA LEU A 29 20.30 -2.91 14.36
C LEU A 29 21.31 -1.87 13.84
N GLY A 30 21.44 -0.72 14.50
CA GLY A 30 22.27 0.39 14.01
C GLY A 30 21.79 0.92 12.66
N ALA A 31 20.48 0.89 12.41
CA ALA A 31 19.86 1.41 11.20
C ALA A 31 19.56 2.91 11.34
N GLU A 32 19.52 3.63 10.22
CA GLU A 32 19.09 5.04 10.20
C GLU A 32 17.65 5.18 9.74
N ILE A 33 16.96 6.21 10.22
CA ILE A 33 15.60 6.56 9.82
C ILE A 33 15.62 7.96 9.20
N ILE A 34 15.04 8.09 8.01
CA ILE A 34 14.91 9.33 7.27
C ILE A 34 13.43 9.54 6.96
N VAL A 35 12.83 10.51 7.63
CA VAL A 35 11.49 11.02 7.33
C VAL A 35 11.63 12.12 6.29
N VAL A 36 10.91 11.98 5.18
CA VAL A 36 10.87 12.99 4.12
C VAL A 36 9.46 13.54 4.05
N ASP A 37 9.28 14.75 4.56
CA ASP A 37 8.04 15.49 4.47
C ASP A 37 7.81 15.96 3.04
N ASN A 38 6.64 15.69 2.48
CA ASN A 38 6.30 15.99 1.09
C ASN A 38 5.38 17.22 0.97
N GLY A 39 5.67 18.26 1.73
CA GLY A 39 4.93 19.53 1.69
C GLY A 39 3.69 19.52 2.56
N SER A 40 3.77 18.97 3.78
CA SER A 40 2.68 19.04 4.75
C SER A 40 2.34 20.48 5.13
N GLU A 41 1.12 20.70 5.62
CA GLU A 41 0.65 22.01 6.11
C GLU A 41 1.56 22.56 7.22
N ARG A 42 2.11 21.66 8.04
CA ARG A 42 3.22 21.95 8.96
C ARG A 42 4.26 20.84 8.85
N LEU A 43 5.53 21.19 9.08
CA LEU A 43 6.59 20.20 9.22
C LEU A 43 6.37 19.33 10.48
N PRO A 44 6.60 18.00 10.42
CA PRO A 44 6.37 17.10 11.54
C PRO A 44 7.53 17.10 12.56
N SER A 45 8.08 18.28 12.85
CA SER A 45 9.25 18.43 13.74
C SER A 45 8.96 17.97 15.17
N GLU A 46 7.74 18.18 15.65
CA GLU A 46 7.32 17.76 17.00
C GLU A 46 7.15 16.25 17.11
N GLU A 47 6.69 15.59 16.04
CA GLU A 47 6.57 14.13 16.00
C GLU A 47 7.95 13.45 15.91
N VAL A 48 8.92 14.09 15.26
CA VAL A 48 10.28 13.54 15.09
C VAL A 48 11.19 13.83 16.30
N ALA A 49 11.03 14.99 16.96
CA ALA A 49 11.90 15.42 18.06
C ALA A 49 12.12 14.40 19.20
N PRO A 50 11.14 13.56 19.61
CA PRO A 50 11.34 12.53 20.64
C PRO A 50 12.28 11.38 20.25
N PHE A 51 12.71 11.30 18.99
CA PHE A 51 13.49 10.18 18.45
C PHE A 51 14.87 10.63 17.98
N PRO A 52 15.87 10.72 18.89
CA PRO A 52 17.24 11.07 18.52
C PRO A 52 17.78 10.15 17.42
N GLY A 53 18.36 10.76 16.38
CA GLY A 53 18.93 10.04 15.22
C GLY A 53 17.96 9.86 14.05
N VAL A 54 16.67 10.17 14.20
CA VAL A 54 15.76 10.31 13.06
C VAL A 54 16.06 11.62 12.34
N ARG A 55 16.25 11.55 11.03
CA ARG A 55 16.45 12.72 10.16
C ARG A 55 15.11 13.15 9.58
N LEU A 56 14.85 14.44 9.55
CA LEU A 56 13.67 15.04 8.92
C LEU A 56 14.13 15.96 7.79
N GLU A 57 13.60 15.75 6.60
CA GLU A 57 13.94 16.50 5.39
C GLU A 57 12.65 16.93 4.68
N LEU A 58 12.70 18.04 3.94
CA LEU A 58 11.55 18.55 3.16
C LEU A 58 11.79 18.29 1.66
N GLN A 59 10.85 17.60 1.02
CA GLN A 59 10.74 17.44 -0.42
C GLN A 59 9.56 18.28 -0.95
N PRO A 60 9.81 19.44 -1.59
CA PRO A 60 8.75 20.30 -2.11
C PRO A 60 8.08 19.75 -3.38
N GLU A 61 8.70 18.83 -4.12
CA GLU A 61 8.08 18.25 -5.32
C GLU A 61 6.95 17.28 -4.93
N PRO A 62 5.69 17.51 -5.36
CA PRO A 62 4.57 16.68 -4.94
C PRO A 62 4.66 15.24 -5.44
N GLY A 63 4.45 14.30 -4.53
CA GLY A 63 4.35 12.87 -4.82
C GLY A 63 5.23 12.04 -3.88
N PRO A 64 4.76 10.83 -3.52
CA PRO A 64 5.52 9.96 -2.63
C PRO A 64 6.82 9.45 -3.28
N GLY A 65 6.87 9.29 -4.61
CA GLY A 65 8.08 8.93 -5.35
C GLY A 65 9.24 9.92 -5.14
N PRO A 66 9.07 11.23 -5.42
CA PRO A 66 10.06 12.26 -5.12
C PRO A 66 10.57 12.25 -3.66
N ALA A 67 9.69 12.02 -2.70
CA ALA A 67 10.07 11.92 -1.28
C ALA A 67 10.94 10.69 -1.01
N ARG A 68 10.55 9.52 -1.54
CA ARG A 68 11.34 8.27 -1.45
C ARG A 68 12.70 8.41 -2.13
N ASN A 69 12.76 9.07 -3.29
CA ASN A 69 14.00 9.33 -4.03
C ASN A 69 14.96 10.21 -3.23
N MET A 70 14.47 11.28 -2.62
CA MET A 70 15.28 12.14 -1.75
C MET A 70 15.81 11.37 -0.56
N GLY A 71 14.97 10.57 0.12
CA GLY A 71 15.40 9.72 1.22
C GLY A 71 16.48 8.72 0.80
N ALA A 72 16.31 8.08 -0.36
CA ALA A 72 17.29 7.17 -0.93
C ALA A 72 18.63 7.86 -1.26
N ALA A 73 18.59 9.10 -1.77
CA ALA A 73 19.79 9.89 -2.05
C ALA A 73 20.53 10.34 -0.78
N LEU A 74 19.81 10.69 0.28
CA LEU A 74 20.37 11.17 1.55
C LEU A 74 20.83 10.05 2.50
N SER A 75 20.39 8.82 2.22
CA SER A 75 20.72 7.65 3.01
C SER A 75 22.16 7.17 2.79
N LYS A 76 22.72 6.55 3.83
CA LYS A 76 24.10 6.05 3.90
C LYS A 76 24.20 4.52 3.86
N GLY A 77 23.11 3.81 4.15
CA GLY A 77 23.07 2.35 4.19
C GLY A 77 23.16 1.69 2.82
N ASP A 78 23.71 0.49 2.75
CA ASP A 78 23.79 -0.31 1.53
C ASP A 78 22.46 -1.01 1.18
N ARG A 79 21.49 -0.94 2.08
CA ARG A 79 20.18 -1.58 2.00
C ARG A 79 19.09 -0.55 2.30
N LEU A 80 18.25 -0.28 1.31
CA LEU A 80 17.15 0.68 1.38
C LEU A 80 15.88 -0.03 1.81
N VAL A 81 15.14 0.59 2.72
CA VAL A 81 13.88 0.07 3.26
C VAL A 81 12.83 1.17 3.16
N PHE A 82 11.67 0.87 2.58
CA PHE A 82 10.56 1.79 2.42
C PHE A 82 9.37 1.31 3.24
N ILE A 83 8.75 2.26 3.94
CA ILE A 83 7.51 2.08 4.71
C ILE A 83 6.74 3.40 4.72
N ASP A 84 5.42 3.35 4.55
CA ASP A 84 4.58 4.55 4.55
C ASP A 84 4.31 5.04 5.99
N ALA A 85 4.09 6.35 6.17
CA ALA A 85 3.94 6.97 7.49
C ALA A 85 2.71 6.50 8.30
N ASP A 86 1.72 5.89 7.65
CA ASP A 86 0.53 5.31 8.27
C ASP A 86 0.63 3.80 8.50
N CYS A 87 1.75 3.17 8.14
CA CYS A 87 2.00 1.77 8.43
C CYS A 87 2.57 1.55 9.84
N ARG A 88 2.36 0.36 10.39
CA ARG A 88 2.89 -0.11 11.67
C ARG A 88 3.72 -1.37 11.42
N PRO A 89 5.06 -1.34 11.57
CA PRO A 89 5.89 -2.53 11.36
C PRO A 89 5.66 -3.55 12.48
N ALA A 90 5.70 -4.84 12.18
CA ALA A 90 5.76 -5.88 13.21
C ALA A 90 7.00 -5.71 14.12
N PRO A 91 7.00 -6.22 15.36
CA PRO A 91 8.12 -6.02 16.30
C PRO A 91 9.47 -6.57 15.83
N ASP A 92 9.46 -7.58 14.95
CA ASP A 92 10.64 -8.22 14.35
C ASP A 92 10.86 -7.81 12.88
N TRP A 93 10.15 -6.79 12.40
CA TRP A 93 10.11 -6.42 10.97
C TRP A 93 11.49 -6.13 10.38
N LEU A 94 12.33 -5.33 11.05
CA LEU A 94 13.68 -5.06 10.55
C LEU A 94 14.60 -6.29 10.60
N ASP A 95 14.40 -7.22 11.55
CA ASP A 95 15.17 -8.47 11.59
C ASP A 95 14.84 -9.35 10.38
N ARG A 96 13.56 -9.42 10.00
CA ARG A 96 13.12 -10.14 8.79
C ARG A 96 13.70 -9.53 7.52
N ILE A 97 13.83 -8.21 7.48
CA ILE A 97 14.47 -7.51 6.36
C ILE A 97 15.97 -7.80 6.32
N ASP A 98 16.66 -7.67 7.47
CA ASP A 98 18.11 -7.91 7.57
C ASP A 98 18.47 -9.33 7.13
N LEU A 99 17.72 -10.32 7.62
CA LEU A 99 17.85 -11.72 7.22
C LEU A 99 17.50 -11.93 5.74
N GLY A 100 16.38 -11.39 5.27
CA GLY A 100 15.92 -11.59 3.89
C GLY A 100 16.89 -11.00 2.86
N LEU A 101 17.42 -9.80 3.10
CA LEU A 101 18.41 -9.16 2.23
C LEU A 101 19.80 -9.78 2.31
N SER A 102 20.05 -10.73 3.21
CA SER A 102 21.28 -11.51 3.18
C SER A 102 21.37 -12.39 1.92
N ASN A 103 20.23 -12.84 1.39
CA ASN A 103 20.16 -13.72 0.22
C ASN A 103 19.40 -13.13 -0.97
N ALA A 104 18.60 -12.07 -0.76
CA ALA A 104 17.81 -11.43 -1.81
C ALA A 104 18.38 -10.06 -2.21
N GLU A 105 18.08 -9.65 -3.44
CA GLU A 105 18.37 -8.31 -3.95
C GLU A 105 17.21 -7.34 -3.70
N ILE A 106 15.98 -7.83 -3.84
CA ILE A 106 14.73 -7.13 -3.59
C ILE A 106 13.81 -8.03 -2.75
N LEU A 107 13.23 -7.46 -1.70
CA LEU A 107 12.34 -8.13 -0.75
C LEU A 107 11.01 -7.37 -0.67
N GLY A 108 9.91 -8.05 -0.92
CA GLY A 108 8.57 -7.52 -0.71
C GLY A 108 7.88 -8.26 0.44
N GLY A 109 7.29 -7.51 1.36
CA GLY A 109 6.64 -8.04 2.55
C GLY A 109 5.12 -8.03 2.49
N ASP A 110 4.48 -8.70 3.45
CA ASP A 110 3.02 -8.69 3.58
C ASP A 110 2.52 -7.38 4.19
N VAL A 111 1.46 -6.81 3.62
CA VAL A 111 0.77 -5.66 4.20
C VAL A 111 -0.59 -6.11 4.69
N ARG A 112 -0.77 -6.17 6.01
CA ARG A 112 -2.01 -6.61 6.66
C ARG A 112 -2.83 -5.42 7.11
N ILE A 113 -4.12 -5.62 7.32
CA ILE A 113 -4.96 -4.59 7.90
C ILE A 113 -4.74 -4.57 9.41
N LEU A 114 -4.50 -3.38 9.97
CA LEU A 114 -4.54 -3.14 11.41
C LEU A 114 -6.01 -3.12 11.84
N LEU A 115 -6.35 -3.89 12.86
CA LEU A 115 -7.70 -3.96 13.41
C LEU A 115 -7.70 -3.42 14.83
N ASP A 116 -8.73 -2.64 15.16
CA ASP A 116 -8.88 -2.10 16.51
C ASP A 116 -9.24 -3.20 17.51
N ASP A 117 -10.16 -4.11 17.12
CA ASP A 117 -10.51 -5.31 17.87
C ASP A 117 -10.51 -6.55 16.94
N PRO A 118 -9.42 -7.34 16.93
CA PRO A 118 -9.33 -8.57 16.15
C PRO A 118 -10.40 -9.62 16.49
N GLN A 119 -10.99 -9.60 17.70
CA GLN A 119 -12.06 -10.53 18.07
C GLN A 119 -13.40 -10.11 17.45
N HIS A 120 -13.61 -8.80 17.23
CA HIS A 120 -14.85 -8.24 16.71
C HIS A 120 -14.61 -7.31 15.51
N PRO A 121 -13.96 -7.77 14.43
CA PRO A 121 -13.58 -6.93 13.29
C PRO A 121 -14.82 -6.40 12.59
N THR A 122 -14.91 -5.10 12.28
CA THR A 122 -16.01 -4.52 11.52
C THR A 122 -16.16 -5.17 10.13
N ILE A 123 -17.27 -4.89 9.45
CA ILE A 123 -17.51 -5.38 8.08
C ILE A 123 -16.39 -4.94 7.13
N TRP A 124 -15.91 -3.70 7.26
CA TRP A 124 -14.91 -3.12 6.36
C TRP A 124 -13.51 -3.62 6.67
N GLU A 125 -13.13 -3.72 7.95
CA GLU A 125 -11.86 -4.35 8.35
C GLU A 125 -11.79 -5.81 7.89
N ALA A 126 -12.85 -6.60 8.13
CA ALA A 126 -12.88 -8.00 7.73
C ALA A 126 -12.82 -8.19 6.19
N TYR A 127 -13.47 -7.29 5.44
CA TYR A 127 -13.38 -7.26 3.99
C TYR A 127 -11.97 -6.88 3.52
N GLU A 128 -11.40 -5.79 4.02
CA GLU A 128 -10.08 -5.34 3.59
C GLU A 128 -8.97 -6.31 4.01
N ALA A 129 -9.09 -6.98 5.15
CA ALA A 129 -8.11 -7.98 5.62
C ALA A 129 -7.81 -9.05 4.56
N GLU A 130 -8.79 -9.41 3.73
CA GLU A 130 -8.64 -10.39 2.66
C GLU A 130 -8.45 -9.79 1.27
N PHE A 131 -9.11 -8.67 0.97
CA PHE A 131 -9.21 -8.15 -0.39
C PHE A 131 -8.34 -6.91 -0.65
N ALA A 132 -7.81 -6.27 0.39
CA ALA A 132 -6.80 -5.22 0.25
C ALA A 132 -5.39 -5.84 0.22
N TYR A 133 -4.43 -5.07 -0.33
CA TYR A 133 -3.00 -5.36 -0.27
C TYR A 133 -2.61 -6.84 -0.53
N ARG A 134 -2.96 -7.36 -1.71
CA ARG A 134 -2.63 -8.74 -2.13
C ARG A 134 -1.15 -8.88 -2.51
N MET A 135 -0.25 -8.56 -1.58
CA MET A 135 1.19 -8.43 -1.85
C MET A 135 1.81 -9.70 -2.41
N GLU A 136 1.46 -10.88 -1.91
CA GLU A 136 1.96 -12.15 -2.47
C GLU A 136 1.68 -12.26 -3.97
N HIS A 137 0.48 -11.90 -4.41
CA HIS A 137 0.09 -11.92 -5.83
C HIS A 137 0.84 -10.84 -6.62
N TYR A 138 0.99 -9.64 -6.07
CA TYR A 138 1.72 -8.55 -6.75
C TYR A 138 3.20 -8.93 -6.96
N ILE A 139 3.80 -9.52 -5.93
CA ILE A 139 5.21 -9.88 -5.91
C ILE A 139 5.48 -11.10 -6.79
N ARG A 140 4.75 -12.20 -6.57
CA ARG A 140 5.00 -13.47 -7.28
C ARG A 140 4.53 -13.45 -8.74
N ASP A 141 3.38 -12.84 -9.00
CA ASP A 141 2.72 -12.97 -10.30
C ASP A 141 2.82 -11.70 -11.17
N GLN A 142 3.11 -10.54 -10.56
CA GLN A 142 3.16 -9.25 -11.29
C GLN A 142 4.51 -8.53 -11.24
N GLY A 143 5.49 -9.04 -10.48
CA GLY A 143 6.84 -8.50 -10.43
C GLY A 143 6.96 -7.11 -9.77
N PHE A 144 6.12 -6.81 -8.76
CA PHE A 144 6.29 -5.59 -7.97
C PHE A 144 5.81 -5.76 -6.52
N SER A 145 6.33 -4.93 -5.61
CA SER A 145 5.83 -4.80 -4.23
C SER A 145 5.34 -3.38 -4.02
N GLY A 146 4.37 -3.18 -3.12
CA GLY A 146 4.04 -1.84 -2.64
C GLY A 146 5.17 -1.29 -1.77
N THR A 147 5.48 0.00 -1.90
CA THR A 147 6.55 0.66 -1.14
C THR A 147 6.23 0.82 0.34
N GLY A 148 4.98 0.60 0.75
CA GLY A 148 4.62 0.50 2.17
C GLY A 148 5.25 -0.69 2.88
N ASN A 149 5.85 -1.64 2.15
CA ASN A 149 6.61 -2.76 2.69
C ASN A 149 7.59 -3.34 1.64
N LEU A 150 8.65 -2.61 1.34
CA LEU A 150 9.65 -2.94 0.31
C LEU A 150 11.05 -2.70 0.84
N ALA A 151 11.97 -3.64 0.62
CA ALA A 151 13.38 -3.46 0.92
C ALA A 151 14.23 -3.94 -0.26
N MET A 152 15.39 -3.32 -0.49
CA MET A 152 16.27 -3.65 -1.61
C MET A 152 17.71 -3.26 -1.33
N ARG A 153 18.65 -3.84 -2.09
CA ARG A 153 20.03 -3.36 -2.11
C ARG A 153 20.11 -2.02 -2.82
N ARG A 154 20.94 -1.10 -2.32
CA ARG A 154 21.17 0.22 -2.92
C ARG A 154 21.60 0.12 -4.38
N VAL A 155 22.45 -0.86 -4.70
CA VAL A 155 22.96 -1.07 -6.07
C VAL A 155 21.82 -1.31 -7.07
N VAL A 156 20.79 -2.07 -6.66
CA VAL A 156 19.61 -2.32 -7.48
C VAL A 156 18.85 -1.01 -7.73
N PHE A 157 18.64 -0.19 -6.69
CA PHE A 157 18.00 1.11 -6.84
C PHE A 157 18.77 2.04 -7.78
N ALA A 158 20.11 2.04 -7.70
CA ALA A 158 20.96 2.85 -8.56
C ALA A 158 20.89 2.41 -10.03
N GLU A 159 20.79 1.11 -10.30
CA GLU A 159 20.69 0.58 -11.67
C GLU A 159 19.29 0.76 -12.27
N VAL A 160 18.24 0.48 -11.50
CA VAL A 160 16.84 0.62 -11.97
C VAL A 160 16.48 2.10 -12.15
N GLY A 161 17.03 2.98 -11.30
CA GLY A 161 16.74 4.40 -11.26
C GLY A 161 15.60 4.77 -10.31
N PRO A 162 15.27 6.07 -10.21
CA PRO A 162 14.33 6.60 -9.22
C PRO A 162 12.89 6.11 -9.42
N PHE A 163 12.06 6.25 -8.38
CA PHE A 163 10.61 6.14 -8.49
C PHE A 163 10.05 7.30 -9.33
N ALA A 164 9.00 7.01 -10.10
CA ALA A 164 8.28 8.01 -10.87
C ALA A 164 7.51 9.01 -9.97
N GLY A 165 7.09 10.14 -10.55
CA GLY A 165 6.24 11.12 -9.89
C GLY A 165 4.76 10.71 -9.81
N ILE A 166 3.93 11.60 -9.26
CA ILE A 166 2.51 11.38 -8.92
C ILE A 166 1.61 10.95 -10.10
N ALA A 167 2.06 11.12 -11.35
CA ALA A 167 1.29 10.76 -12.55
C ALA A 167 1.22 9.24 -12.78
N LEU A 168 2.11 8.46 -12.16
CA LEU A 168 2.20 7.01 -12.33
C LEU A 168 2.04 6.32 -10.98
N ALA A 169 1.59 5.07 -11.01
CA ALA A 169 1.68 4.20 -9.83
C ALA A 169 3.15 3.80 -9.65
N GLU A 170 3.88 4.59 -8.87
CA GLU A 170 5.34 4.60 -8.83
C GLU A 170 5.94 3.25 -8.43
N ASP A 171 5.30 2.53 -7.52
CA ASP A 171 5.70 1.20 -7.06
C ASP A 171 5.66 0.17 -8.19
N ARG A 172 4.58 0.22 -8.97
CA ARG A 172 4.35 -0.71 -10.08
C ARG A 172 5.27 -0.39 -11.24
N ASP A 173 5.40 0.89 -11.59
CA ASP A 173 6.33 1.36 -12.61
C ASP A 173 7.76 0.91 -12.29
N TRP A 174 8.23 1.17 -11.07
CA TRP A 174 9.57 0.82 -10.64
C TRP A 174 9.78 -0.70 -10.65
N GLY A 175 8.82 -1.48 -10.16
CA GLY A 175 8.92 -2.95 -10.16
C GLY A 175 8.94 -3.56 -11.56
N GLN A 176 8.17 -2.98 -12.50
CA GLN A 176 8.21 -3.41 -13.90
C GLN A 176 9.55 -3.11 -14.56
N ARG A 177 10.14 -1.93 -14.30
CA ARG A 177 11.49 -1.61 -14.77
C ARG A 177 12.55 -2.53 -14.17
N ALA A 178 12.47 -2.81 -12.87
CA ALA A 178 13.37 -3.76 -12.22
C ALA A 178 13.28 -5.16 -12.84
N THR A 179 12.05 -5.66 -13.04
CA THR A 179 11.82 -6.97 -13.68
C THR A 179 12.33 -6.99 -15.12
N ALA A 180 12.18 -5.90 -15.88
CA ALA A 180 12.70 -5.80 -17.24
C ALA A 180 14.24 -5.82 -17.32
N LEU A 181 14.92 -5.43 -16.24
CA LEU A 181 16.37 -5.54 -16.08
C LEU A 181 16.82 -6.92 -15.56
N GLY A 182 15.90 -7.84 -15.32
CA GLY A 182 16.19 -9.22 -14.87
C GLY A 182 16.17 -9.41 -13.35
N TYR A 183 15.86 -8.37 -12.56
CA TYR A 183 15.73 -8.50 -11.12
C TYR A 183 14.46 -9.27 -10.73
N THR A 184 14.57 -10.07 -9.68
CA THR A 184 13.44 -10.82 -9.12
C THR A 184 13.09 -10.34 -7.71
N PHE A 185 11.80 -10.25 -7.43
CA PHE A 185 11.30 -9.91 -6.09
C PHE A 185 11.14 -11.17 -5.24
N THR A 186 11.78 -11.20 -4.09
CA THR A 186 11.58 -12.26 -3.09
C THR A 186 10.39 -11.93 -2.20
N TRP A 187 9.41 -12.83 -2.15
CA TRP A 187 8.26 -12.74 -1.24
C TRP A 187 8.66 -13.15 0.19
N SER A 188 8.45 -12.25 1.16
CA SER A 188 8.69 -12.51 2.58
C SER A 188 7.37 -12.39 3.38
N PRO A 189 6.69 -13.51 3.68
CA PRO A 189 5.42 -13.48 4.40
C PRO A 189 5.55 -13.05 5.87
N ASP A 190 6.76 -13.14 6.43
CA ASP A 190 7.07 -12.79 7.82
C ASP A 190 7.51 -11.31 7.97
N MET A 191 7.91 -10.65 6.87
CA MET A 191 8.11 -9.20 6.83
C MET A 191 6.74 -8.53 6.79
N VAL A 192 6.11 -8.32 7.94
CA VAL A 192 4.74 -7.80 8.04
C VAL A 192 4.72 -6.32 8.44
N ALA A 193 4.01 -5.51 7.66
CA ALA A 193 3.57 -4.16 8.04
C ALA A 193 2.04 -4.12 8.10
N TYR A 194 1.48 -3.39 9.07
CA TYR A 194 0.04 -3.22 9.22
C TYR A 194 -0.39 -1.83 8.75
N HIS A 195 -1.37 -1.77 7.86
CA HIS A 195 -1.96 -0.54 7.37
C HIS A 195 -3.37 -0.37 7.98
N PRO A 196 -3.79 0.82 8.42
CA PRO A 196 -5.13 1.05 8.96
C PRO A 196 -6.21 0.67 7.96
N ALA A 197 -7.32 0.10 8.44
CA ALA A 197 -8.48 -0.11 7.60
C ALA A 197 -9.08 1.24 7.17
N ARG A 198 -9.71 1.26 6.00
CA ARG A 198 -10.64 2.33 5.62
C ARG A 198 -11.86 2.23 6.52
N GLY A 199 -12.19 3.33 7.19
CA GLY A 199 -13.20 3.33 8.26
C GLY A 199 -14.64 3.23 7.76
N SER A 200 -14.87 3.41 6.46
CA SER A 200 -16.23 3.52 5.93
C SER A 200 -16.43 2.93 4.53
N PHE A 201 -17.67 2.53 4.26
CA PHE A 201 -18.12 2.21 2.91
C PHE A 201 -17.87 3.36 1.92
N GLY A 202 -18.04 4.61 2.35
CA GLY A 202 -17.85 5.78 1.49
C GLY A 202 -16.42 5.94 0.97
N GLU A 203 -15.42 5.65 1.81
CA GLU A 203 -14.01 5.63 1.40
C GLU A 203 -13.71 4.51 0.40
N LEU A 204 -14.23 3.31 0.67
CA LEU A 204 -14.12 2.16 -0.23
C LEU A 204 -14.82 2.42 -1.58
N ALA A 205 -16.02 3.00 -1.55
CA ALA A 205 -16.78 3.40 -2.73
C ALA A 205 -15.98 4.36 -3.61
N ARG A 206 -15.41 5.44 -3.01
CA ARG A 206 -14.55 6.39 -3.73
C ARG A 206 -13.34 5.72 -4.38
N LYS A 207 -12.71 4.76 -3.69
CA LYS A 207 -11.61 3.96 -4.26
C LYS A 207 -12.08 3.19 -5.50
N TRP A 208 -13.22 2.49 -5.39
CA TRP A 208 -13.74 1.71 -6.50
C TRP A 208 -14.24 2.56 -7.67
N ASP A 209 -14.82 3.72 -7.42
CA ASP A 209 -15.23 4.66 -8.48
C ASP A 209 -14.04 5.09 -9.34
N ARG A 210 -12.88 5.37 -8.73
CA ARG A 210 -11.63 5.67 -9.46
C ARG A 210 -11.23 4.49 -10.35
N MET A 211 -11.30 3.27 -9.81
CA MET A 211 -10.90 2.07 -10.52
C MET A 211 -11.85 1.72 -11.68
N ILE A 212 -13.16 1.85 -11.45
CA ILE A 212 -14.20 1.65 -12.49
C ILE A 212 -14.00 2.65 -13.62
N SER A 213 -13.73 3.93 -13.30
CA SER A 213 -13.50 4.96 -14.31
C SER A 213 -12.31 4.63 -15.21
N HIS A 214 -11.24 4.05 -14.63
CA HIS A 214 -10.09 3.56 -15.38
C HIS A 214 -10.44 2.36 -16.27
N ASP A 215 -11.15 1.35 -15.72
CA ASP A 215 -11.54 0.14 -16.45
C ASP A 215 -12.55 0.41 -17.59
N ALA A 216 -13.33 1.49 -17.50
CA ALA A 216 -14.33 1.87 -18.50
C ALA A 216 -13.70 2.36 -19.81
N VAL A 217 -12.47 2.89 -19.76
CA VAL A 217 -11.79 3.41 -20.94
C VAL A 217 -11.49 2.28 -21.92
N GLY A 218 -11.99 2.41 -23.16
CA GLY A 218 -11.72 1.44 -24.23
C GLY A 218 -12.50 0.11 -24.15
N THR A 219 -13.41 -0.08 -23.18
CA THR A 219 -14.18 -1.33 -23.06
C THR A 219 -15.49 -1.29 -23.86
N ASN A 220 -15.79 -2.36 -24.61
CA ASN A 220 -17.06 -2.56 -25.33
C ASN A 220 -18.26 -2.65 -24.35
N ARG A 221 -19.40 -2.03 -24.71
CA ARG A 221 -20.63 -2.00 -23.91
C ARG A 221 -21.19 -3.37 -23.50
N LEU A 222 -21.19 -4.35 -24.41
CA LEU A 222 -21.69 -5.70 -24.11
C LEU A 222 -20.78 -6.40 -23.10
N LEU A 223 -19.47 -6.29 -23.29
CA LEU A 223 -18.47 -6.80 -22.36
C LEU A 223 -18.56 -6.09 -21.00
N TRP A 224 -18.80 -4.78 -20.99
CA TRP A 224 -18.99 -3.99 -19.77
C TRP A 224 -20.20 -4.46 -18.97
N PHE A 225 -21.34 -4.64 -19.63
CA PHE A 225 -22.56 -5.17 -19.02
C PHE A 225 -22.35 -6.59 -18.48
N ALA A 226 -21.76 -7.49 -19.29
CA ALA A 226 -21.45 -8.85 -18.86
C ALA A 226 -20.52 -8.86 -17.63
N LYS A 227 -19.47 -8.02 -17.62
CA LYS A 227 -18.59 -7.84 -16.45
C LYS A 227 -19.37 -7.39 -15.21
N ALA A 228 -20.30 -6.45 -15.34
CA ALA A 228 -21.12 -5.97 -14.22
C ALA A 228 -22.00 -7.08 -13.63
N VAL A 229 -22.64 -7.91 -14.47
CA VAL A 229 -23.47 -9.03 -14.02
C VAL A 229 -22.62 -10.12 -13.36
N VAL A 230 -21.50 -10.51 -13.99
CA VAL A 230 -20.56 -11.48 -13.41
C VAL A 230 -20.03 -11.00 -12.06
N LEU A 231 -19.71 -9.71 -11.93
CA LEU A 231 -19.25 -9.12 -10.68
C LEU A 231 -20.28 -9.27 -9.56
N LEU A 232 -21.57 -9.09 -9.86
CA LEU A 232 -22.66 -9.21 -8.89
C LEU A 232 -22.78 -10.62 -8.31
N VAL A 233 -22.65 -11.66 -9.15
CA VAL A 233 -22.76 -13.07 -8.73
C VAL A 233 -21.45 -13.67 -8.22
N SER A 234 -20.33 -12.99 -8.46
CA SER A 234 -19.01 -13.49 -8.10
C SER A 234 -18.74 -13.76 -6.60
N PRO A 235 -19.47 -13.21 -5.60
CA PRO A 235 -19.24 -13.54 -4.18
C PRO A 235 -19.27 -15.05 -3.88
N ILE A 236 -20.07 -15.81 -4.63
CA ILE A 236 -20.19 -17.27 -4.51
C ILE A 236 -18.81 -17.94 -4.67
N TRP A 237 -18.03 -17.51 -5.67
CA TRP A 237 -16.70 -18.05 -5.96
C TRP A 237 -15.64 -17.63 -4.94
N ALA A 238 -15.87 -16.54 -4.21
CA ALA A 238 -14.95 -16.07 -3.18
C ALA A 238 -15.19 -16.74 -1.82
N LEU A 239 -16.29 -17.47 -1.64
CA LEU A 239 -16.65 -18.07 -0.36
C LEU A 239 -15.60 -19.07 0.17
N PRO A 240 -15.06 -20.03 -0.63
CA PRO A 240 -14.02 -20.94 -0.14
C PRO A 240 -12.75 -20.20 0.30
N ARG A 241 -12.40 -19.11 -0.41
CA ARG A 241 -11.26 -18.26 -0.11
C ARG A 241 -11.46 -17.53 1.22
N ILE A 242 -12.62 -16.92 1.45
CA ILE A 242 -12.96 -16.26 2.72
C ILE A 242 -12.88 -17.26 3.88
N LEU A 243 -13.51 -18.43 3.73
CA LEU A 243 -13.58 -19.44 4.79
C LEU A 243 -12.19 -19.97 5.18
N ARG A 244 -11.27 -20.13 4.23
CA ARG A 244 -9.90 -20.64 4.46
C ARG A 244 -8.87 -19.57 4.79
N SER A 245 -9.21 -18.28 4.65
CA SER A 245 -8.23 -17.20 4.81
C SER A 245 -7.64 -17.14 6.24
N PRO A 246 -6.33 -17.12 6.43
CA PRO A 246 -5.74 -16.83 7.74
C PRO A 246 -5.77 -15.33 8.09
N ARG A 247 -6.09 -14.45 7.12
CA ARG A 247 -6.01 -12.99 7.29
C ARG A 247 -7.22 -12.38 7.97
N ILE A 248 -8.37 -13.05 7.91
CA ILE A 248 -9.62 -12.55 8.51
C ILE A 248 -9.73 -13.07 9.95
N PRO A 249 -9.61 -12.21 10.98
CA PRO A 249 -9.70 -12.61 12.38
C PRO A 249 -11.18 -12.71 12.82
N GLY A 250 -11.45 -12.97 14.11
CA GLY A 250 -12.83 -13.05 14.64
C GLY A 250 -13.60 -14.34 14.26
N GLY A 251 -12.89 -15.39 13.83
CA GLY A 251 -13.48 -16.70 13.52
C GLY A 251 -14.61 -16.63 12.48
N LEU A 252 -15.64 -17.47 12.65
CA LEU A 252 -16.79 -17.53 11.72
C LEU A 252 -17.54 -16.18 11.60
N ARG A 253 -17.61 -15.40 12.69
CA ARG A 253 -18.25 -14.07 12.65
C ARG A 253 -17.48 -13.11 11.76
N GLY A 254 -16.14 -13.09 11.86
CA GLY A 254 -15.30 -12.32 10.95
C GLY A 254 -15.44 -12.76 9.49
N LYS A 255 -15.50 -14.08 9.23
CA LYS A 255 -15.77 -14.62 7.88
C LYS A 255 -17.08 -14.11 7.31
N TRP A 256 -18.14 -14.12 8.12
CA TRP A 256 -19.44 -13.62 7.72
C TRP A 256 -19.41 -12.12 7.41
N ARG A 257 -18.76 -11.32 8.26
CA ARG A 257 -18.56 -9.89 8.05
C ARG A 257 -17.77 -9.59 6.76
N ALA A 258 -16.72 -10.35 6.48
CA ALA A 258 -15.97 -10.24 5.21
C ALA A 258 -16.86 -10.55 3.99
N LEU A 259 -17.72 -11.57 4.07
CA LEU A 259 -18.67 -11.91 3.00
C LEU A 259 -19.71 -10.80 2.80
N GLN A 260 -20.26 -10.24 3.88
CA GLN A 260 -21.18 -9.10 3.82
C GLN A 260 -20.53 -7.89 3.14
N GLY A 261 -19.29 -7.55 3.52
CA GLY A 261 -18.54 -6.47 2.90
C GLY A 261 -18.27 -6.72 1.42
N LEU A 262 -17.92 -7.96 1.05
CA LEU A 262 -17.71 -8.35 -0.35
C LEU A 262 -18.98 -8.20 -1.18
N ILE A 263 -20.13 -8.65 -0.67
CA ILE A 263 -21.43 -8.52 -1.34
C ILE A 263 -21.76 -7.03 -1.52
N ALA A 264 -21.65 -6.23 -0.46
CA ALA A 264 -21.94 -4.79 -0.52
C ALA A 264 -21.08 -4.06 -1.57
N ILE A 265 -19.77 -4.33 -1.58
CA ILE A 265 -18.85 -3.72 -2.54
C ILE A 265 -19.14 -4.18 -3.97
N ARG A 266 -19.39 -5.47 -4.20
CA ARG A 266 -19.66 -5.99 -5.55
C ARG A 266 -21.01 -5.52 -6.09
N ALA A 267 -22.03 -5.44 -5.24
CA ALA A 267 -23.32 -4.85 -5.59
C ALA A 267 -23.16 -3.37 -5.98
N TYR A 268 -22.45 -2.59 -5.16
CA TYR A 268 -22.17 -1.19 -5.45
C TYR A 268 -21.41 -1.00 -6.76
N ARG A 269 -20.32 -1.76 -6.97
CA ARG A 269 -19.54 -1.69 -8.20
C ARG A 269 -20.35 -2.06 -9.42
N SER A 270 -21.12 -3.15 -9.34
CA SER A 270 -22.01 -3.58 -10.43
C SER A 270 -23.03 -2.48 -10.77
N TRP A 271 -23.70 -1.93 -9.76
CA TRP A 271 -24.62 -0.80 -9.93
C TRP A 271 -23.94 0.44 -10.53
N SER A 272 -22.75 0.81 -10.04
CA SER A 272 -21.98 1.95 -10.54
C SER A 272 -21.57 1.74 -12.00
N MET A 273 -21.12 0.54 -12.37
CA MET A 273 -20.80 0.17 -13.76
C MET A 273 -22.03 0.26 -14.67
N LEU A 274 -23.19 -0.21 -14.22
CA LEU A 274 -24.43 -0.15 -15.00
C LEU A 274 -24.94 1.30 -15.18
N ARG A 275 -24.63 2.18 -14.23
CA ARG A 275 -25.00 3.60 -14.27
C ARG A 275 -24.03 4.44 -15.12
N HIS A 276 -22.73 4.10 -15.12
CA HIS A 276 -21.69 4.75 -15.91
C HIS A 276 -21.52 4.03 -17.26
N PHE A 277 -22.23 4.51 -18.29
CA PHE A 277 -22.13 3.97 -19.64
C PHE A 277 -20.81 4.38 -20.33
N PRO A 278 -20.00 3.43 -20.84
CA PRO A 278 -18.90 3.76 -21.73
C PRO A 278 -19.46 4.38 -23.02
N GLY A 279 -19.09 5.65 -23.28
CA GLY A 279 -19.54 6.43 -24.44
C GLY A 279 -20.14 7.80 -24.11
N ARG A 280 -20.45 8.10 -22.84
CA ARG A 280 -20.63 9.49 -22.38
C ARG A 280 -19.26 9.98 -21.90
N THR A 281 -18.56 10.75 -22.72
CA THR A 281 -17.51 11.63 -22.21
C THR A 281 -18.20 12.61 -21.25
N ASP A 282 -18.09 12.36 -19.95
CA ASP A 282 -18.42 13.37 -18.95
C ASP A 282 -17.15 14.22 -18.73
N PRO A 283 -17.06 15.43 -19.32
CA PRO A 283 -15.93 16.32 -19.06
C PRO A 283 -15.79 16.70 -17.57
N MET A 284 -16.81 16.46 -16.73
CA MET A 284 -16.69 16.65 -15.28
C MET A 284 -15.97 15.52 -14.54
N ALA A 285 -15.90 14.29 -15.09
CA ALA A 285 -15.17 13.19 -14.46
C ALA A 285 -13.66 13.47 -14.41
N ALA A 286 -13.11 14.08 -15.47
CA ALA A 286 -11.74 14.58 -15.51
C ALA A 286 -11.50 15.79 -14.59
N LYS A 287 -12.55 16.60 -14.32
CA LYS A 287 -12.45 17.79 -13.45
C LYS A 287 -12.49 17.46 -11.96
N ARG A 288 -13.16 16.36 -11.57
CA ARG A 288 -13.16 15.83 -10.19
C ARG A 288 -11.80 15.31 -9.74
N TRP A 289 -10.89 15.04 -10.67
CA TRP A 289 -9.50 14.63 -10.42
C TRP A 289 -8.66 15.75 -9.77
N ARG A 290 -9.07 17.03 -9.90
CA ARG A 290 -8.24 18.18 -9.49
C ARG A 290 -8.67 18.90 -8.22
N THR A 291 -9.83 18.61 -7.64
CA THR A 291 -10.44 19.52 -6.65
C THR A 291 -10.59 18.97 -5.24
N ARG A 292 -10.10 17.75 -4.94
CA ARG A 292 -10.14 17.20 -3.57
C ARG A 292 -8.92 16.33 -3.28
N HIS A 293 -7.77 16.99 -3.21
CA HIS A 293 -6.59 16.53 -2.50
C HIS A 293 -6.27 17.59 -1.46
#